data_AF-A0A1L3MYU4-F1
#
_entry.id   AF-A0A1L3MYU4-F1
#
_cell.length_a   1.000
_cell.length_b   1.000
_cell.length_c   1.000
_cell.angle_alpha   90.00
_cell.angle_beta   90.00
_cell.angle_gamma   90.00
#
_symmetry.space_group_name_H-M   'P 1'
#
loop_
_entity.id
_entity.type
_entity.pdbx_description
1 polymer ?
#
loop_
_entity_poly.entity_id
_entity_poly.type
_entity_poly.pdbx_seq_one_letter_code
_entity_poly.pdbx_strand_id
1 'polypeptide(L)'
;MTIAFQSAVFALIAISFLLVIGVPVALASPDGWSSSKNVVFSGVSLWIGSVLFVGILNSFISQICSRCFRLKLPPPSRRAL
;
A
#
# COMPACT_ATOMS: atom_id res chain seq x y z
N MET A 1 -2.69 -15.47 1.42
CA MET A 1 -2.86 -14.24 2.25
C MET A 1 -1.56 -13.48 2.43
N THR A 2 -0.42 -14.14 2.62
CA THR A 2 0.89 -13.45 2.73
C THR A 2 1.52 -13.10 1.37
N ILE A 3 1.41 -13.96 0.35
CA ILE A 3 2.07 -13.73 -0.95
C ILE A 3 1.47 -12.53 -1.70
N ALA A 4 0.14 -12.41 -1.76
CA ALA A 4 -0.53 -11.28 -2.40
C ALA A 4 -0.28 -9.94 -1.69
N PHE A 5 -0.20 -9.97 -0.35
CA PHE A 5 0.15 -8.78 0.43
C PHE A 5 1.62 -8.41 0.23
N GLN A 6 2.53 -9.38 0.31
CA GLN A 6 3.96 -9.16 0.06
C GLN A 6 4.24 -8.67 -1.36
N SER A 7 3.52 -9.19 -2.38
CA SER A 7 3.66 -8.70 -3.75
C SER A 7 3.13 -7.28 -3.91
N ALA A 8 2.04 -6.91 -3.24
CA ALA A 8 1.52 -5.54 -3.24
C ALA A 8 2.51 -4.56 -2.57
N VAL A 9 3.10 -4.93 -1.43
CA VAL A 9 4.12 -4.10 -0.77
C VAL A 9 5.41 -4.01 -1.61
N PHE A 10 5.84 -5.10 -2.24
CA PHE A 10 6.99 -5.08 -3.13
C PHE A 10 6.76 -4.17 -4.35
N ALA A 11 5.58 -4.24 -4.98
CA ALA A 11 5.20 -3.35 -6.07
C ALA A 11 5.17 -1.88 -5.62
N LEU A 12 4.64 -1.60 -4.42
CA LEU A 12 4.62 -0.25 -3.85
C LEU A 12 6.04 0.31 -3.68
N ILE A 13 6.96 -0.50 -3.16
CA ILE A 13 8.37 -0.12 -2.97
C ILE A 13 9.02 0.18 -4.33
N ALA A 14 8.84 -0.70 -5.32
CA ALA A 14 9.39 -0.53 -6.66
C ALA A 14 8.87 0.74 -7.35
N ILE A 15 7.56 1.00 -7.29
CA ILE A 15 6.94 2.22 -7.81
C ILE A 15 7.49 3.46 -7.09
N SER A 16 7.69 3.39 -5.77
CA SER A 16 8.24 4.50 -4.99
C SER A 16 9.68 4.84 -5.40
N PHE A 17 10.54 3.84 -5.61
CA PHE A 17 11.90 4.07 -6.11
C PHE A 17 11.90 4.67 -7.53
N LEU A 18 11.02 4.17 -8.40
CA LEU A 18 10.83 4.72 -9.75
C LEU A 18 10.41 6.19 -9.73
N LEU A 19 9.48 6.59 -8.84
CA LEU A 19 9.09 7.99 -8.70
C LEU A 19 10.21 8.85 -8.11
N VAL A 20 10.92 8.37 -7.09
CA VAL A 20 12.01 9.10 -6.44
C VAL A 20 13.15 9.41 -7.42
N ILE A 21 13.45 8.51 -8.34
CA ILE A 21 14.47 8.73 -9.39
C ILE A 21 13.85 9.46 -10.59
N GLY A 22 12.65 9.06 -11.01
CA GLY A 22 11.99 9.55 -12.21
C GLY A 22 11.56 11.01 -12.13
N VAL A 23 11.14 11.50 -10.95
CA VAL A 23 10.74 12.91 -10.78
C VAL A 23 11.93 13.87 -10.98
N PRO A 24 13.09 13.71 -10.29
CA PRO A 24 14.28 14.51 -10.57
C PRO A 24 14.75 14.43 -12.01
N VAL A 25 14.75 13.23 -12.61
CA VAL A 25 15.19 13.04 -14.01
C VAL A 25 14.26 13.76 -15.00
N ALA A 26 12.94 13.66 -14.81
CA ALA A 26 11.95 14.33 -15.66
C ALA A 26 12.03 15.86 -15.54
N LEU A 27 12.43 16.38 -14.37
CA LEU A 27 12.61 17.81 -14.13
C LEU A 27 13.97 18.34 -14.62
N ALA A 28 15.00 17.50 -14.65
CA ALA A 28 16.35 17.89 -15.08
C ALA A 28 16.55 17.88 -16.61
N SER A 29 15.72 17.14 -17.36
CA SER A 29 15.82 17.12 -18.82
C SER A 29 15.32 18.44 -19.45
N PRO A 30 16.13 19.10 -20.30
CA PRO A 30 15.66 20.24 -21.11
C PRO A 30 14.50 19.76 -22.01
N ASP A 31 13.40 20.50 -22.03
CA ASP A 31 12.11 20.14 -22.67
C ASP A 31 11.40 18.87 -22.13
N GLY A 32 12.01 18.15 -21.17
CA GLY A 32 11.51 16.89 -20.62
C GLY A 32 10.18 17.00 -19.88
N TRP A 33 9.90 18.17 -19.28
CA TRP A 33 8.65 18.41 -18.52
C TRP A 33 7.40 18.41 -19.39
N SER A 34 7.45 18.86 -20.64
CA SER A 34 6.26 18.89 -21.49
C SER A 34 5.85 17.47 -21.91
N SER A 35 6.84 16.64 -22.26
CA SER A 35 6.65 15.26 -22.71
C SER A 35 6.39 14.27 -21.55
N SER A 36 7.09 14.42 -20.43
CA SER A 36 7.06 13.45 -19.32
C SER A 36 6.00 13.73 -18.26
N LYS A 37 5.30 14.87 -18.33
CA LYS A 37 4.29 15.27 -17.32
C LYS A 37 3.20 14.24 -17.14
N ASN A 38 2.68 13.66 -18.22
CA ASN A 38 1.62 12.66 -18.14
C ASN A 38 2.12 11.35 -17.50
N VAL A 39 3.37 10.97 -17.76
CA VAL A 39 4.00 9.78 -17.17
C VAL A 39 4.17 9.96 -15.66
N VAL A 40 4.68 11.12 -15.23
CA VAL A 40 4.82 11.44 -13.80
C VAL A 40 3.46 11.49 -13.11
N PHE A 41 2.45 12.12 -13.72
CA PHE A 41 1.09 12.15 -13.17
C PHE A 41 0.47 10.75 -13.05
N SER A 42 0.61 9.92 -14.08
CA SER A 42 0.14 8.54 -14.07
C SER A 42 0.85 7.72 -12.99
N GLY A 43 2.17 7.88 -12.84
CA GLY A 43 2.96 7.25 -11.79
C GLY A 43 2.53 7.65 -10.37
N VAL A 44 2.26 8.93 -10.13
CA VAL A 44 1.76 9.43 -8.84
C VAL A 44 0.36 8.91 -8.53
N SER A 45 -0.55 8.95 -9.51
CA SER A 45 -1.89 8.37 -9.34
C SER A 45 -1.83 6.87 -9.05
N LEU A 46 -0.97 6.13 -9.76
CA LEU A 46 -0.75 4.71 -9.52
C LEU A 46 -0.18 4.46 -8.11
N TRP A 47 0.77 5.29 -7.67
CA TRP A 47 1.35 5.22 -6.33
C TRP A 47 0.28 5.44 -5.24
N ILE A 48 -0.55 6.48 -5.34
CA ILE A 48 -1.64 6.74 -4.41
C ILE A 48 -2.65 5.58 -4.37
N GLY A 49 -3.04 5.07 -5.54
CA GLY A 49 -3.93 3.92 -5.65
C GLY A 49 -3.34 2.66 -5.00
N SER A 50 -2.03 2.44 -5.17
CA SER A 50 -1.32 1.31 -4.59
C SER A 50 -1.22 1.41 -3.05
N VAL A 51 -1.01 2.61 -2.50
CA VAL A 51 -1.03 2.85 -1.03
C VAL A 51 -2.40 2.51 -0.45
N LEU A 52 -3.48 2.97 -1.08
CA LEU A 52 -4.85 2.65 -0.65
C LEU A 52 -5.14 1.15 -0.74
N PHE A 53 -4.70 0.50 -1.82
CA PHE A 53 -4.88 -0.93 -2.03
C PHE A 53 -4.19 -1.76 -0.94
N VAL A 54 -2.94 -1.44 -0.59
CA VAL A 54 -2.21 -2.09 0.50
C VAL A 54 -2.92 -1.90 1.85
N GLY A 55 -3.44 -0.71 2.13
CA GLY A 55 -4.21 -0.43 3.36
C GLY A 55 -5.51 -1.24 3.46
N ILE A 56 -6.21 -1.41 2.33
CA ILE A 56 -7.41 -2.24 2.23
C ILE A 56 -7.06 -3.71 2.49
N LEU A 57 -6.05 -4.25 1.79
CA LEU A 57 -5.57 -5.63 1.99
C LEU A 57 -5.15 -5.91 3.43
N ASN A 58 -4.48 -4.95 4.08
CA ASN A 58 -4.09 -5.04 5.48
C ASN A 58 -5.31 -5.17 6.41
N SER A 59 -6.39 -4.43 6.12
CA SER A 59 -7.64 -4.49 6.88
C SER A 59 -8.33 -5.85 6.75
N PHE A 60 -8.34 -6.45 5.55
CA PHE A 60 -8.88 -7.81 5.34
C PHE A 60 -8.12 -8.89 6.14
N ILE A 61 -6.78 -8.79 6.21
CA ILE A 61 -5.96 -9.73 7.01
C ILE A 61 -6.21 -9.52 8.52
N SER A 62 -6.31 -8.28 8.99
CA SER A 62 -6.59 -7.99 10.40
C SER A 62 -8.01 -8.42 10.83
N GLN A 63 -9.00 -8.24 9.95
CA GLN A 63 -10.39 -8.65 10.18
C GLN A 63 -10.56 -10.17 10.27
N ILE A 64 -9.82 -10.95 9.47
CA ILE A 64 -9.87 -12.42 9.52
C ILE A 64 -9.29 -12.95 10.85
N CYS A 65 -8.22 -12.31 11.36
CA CYS A 65 -7.61 -12.65 12.64
C CYS A 65 -8.49 -12.23 13.83
N SER A 66 -9.08 -11.03 13.78
CA SER A 66 -9.98 -10.53 14.83
C SER A 66 -11.27 -11.34 14.94
N ARG A 67 -11.90 -11.74 13.83
CA ARG A 67 -13.08 -12.62 13.88
C ARG A 67 -12.77 -14.00 14.44
N CYS A 68 -11.59 -14.55 14.15
CA CYS A 68 -11.20 -15.86 14.68
C CYS A 68 -10.85 -15.79 16.18
N PHE A 69 -10.20 -14.73 16.64
CA PHE A 69 -9.88 -14.50 18.06
C PHE A 69 -11.13 -14.22 18.92
N ARG A 70 -12.09 -13.43 18.42
CA ARG A 70 -13.37 -13.15 19.11
C ARG A 70 -14.28 -14.38 19.26
N LEU A 71 -14.13 -15.39 18.40
CA LEU A 71 -14.85 -16.67 18.49
C LEU A 71 -14.14 -17.72 19.36
N LYS A 72 -12.87 -17.49 19.74
CA LYS A 72 -12.10 -18.38 20.61
C LYS A 72 -11.95 -17.87 22.04
N LEU A 73 -12.26 -16.61 22.33
CA LEU A 73 -12.28 -16.12 23.71
C LEU A 73 -13.53 -16.65 24.44
N PRO A 74 -13.37 -17.41 25.53
CA PRO A 74 -14.46 -17.59 26.48
C PRO A 74 -14.89 -16.21 27.01
N PRO A 75 -16.17 -16.01 27.35
CA PRO A 75 -16.62 -14.77 27.97
C PRO A 75 -15.72 -14.46 29.17
N PRO A 76 -15.45 -13.19 29.49
CA PRO A 76 -14.80 -12.84 30.74
C PRO A 76 -15.73 -13.31 31.85
N SER A 77 -15.50 -14.53 32.33
CA SER A 77 -16.15 -15.05 33.51
C SER A 77 -15.73 -14.12 34.62
N ARG A 78 -16.74 -13.44 35.17
CA ARG A 78 -16.71 -12.63 36.38
C ARG A 78 -15.44 -12.86 37.19
N ARG A 79 -14.46 -11.96 37.06
CA ARG A 79 -13.50 -11.73 38.14
C ARG A 79 -14.21 -10.83 39.15
N ALA A 80 -15.22 -11.42 39.80
CA ALA A 80 -15.92 -10.89 40.96
C ALA A 80 -15.75 -11.92 42.07
N LEU A 81 -14.54 -11.99 42.62
CA LEU A 81 -14.24 -12.32 44.02
C LEU A 81 -12.82 -11.83 44.31
#